data_AF-A0A9P8PCD4-F1
#
_entry.id   AF-A0A9P8PCD4-F1
#
_cell.length_a   1.000
_cell.length_b   1.000
_cell.length_c   1.000
_cell.angle_alpha   90.00
_cell.angle_beta   90.00
_cell.angle_gamma   90.00
#
_symmetry.space_group_name_H-M   'P 1'
#
loop_
_entity.id
_entity.type
_entity.pdbx_description
1 polymer ?
#
loop_
_entity_poly.entity_id
_entity_poly.type
_entity_poly.pdbx_seq_one_letter_code
_entity_poly.pdbx_strand_id
1 'polypeptide(L)'
;MAKIYYASRTAPVNIADLNLPTNSSISVTLSQKDLRTLTTASCSQDFEKDELWLNGQSHSLDTPRTQQCLSDLRKYREELEARDESLPKLSKMHLHIVSENNFPTAAGLASSAAGFAALISAIAKLYELPQTASDLSKIARKGSGSACRSLFGGYVAWEMGELENGEDSKAVEIAPLSHWPDMKACILVVSDDKKDVPSTSGMQLTVKTSPLFQHRIEKVVPQRFEEMKKSIMEKNFPLFAELTMKDSNSFHATCLDSYPPIFYLNDTSKRIIKLINLLNESVGEIIAAYTYDAGPNAVIYYEHKNESRVLGLLHAVFSSVDGWQKIDVKSLTPPSIELDPTWGSGVSRVILTEVGAGPQDSDEVLINVETGLPK
;
A
#
# COMPACT_ATOMS: atom_id res chain seq x y z
N MET A 1 -29.50 -26.29 1.92
CA MET A 1 -28.53 -25.20 1.76
C MET A 1 -28.42 -24.87 0.28
N ALA A 2 -28.52 -23.59 -0.09
CA ALA A 2 -28.24 -23.11 -1.43
C ALA A 2 -26.74 -23.25 -1.78
N LYS A 3 -26.40 -23.21 -3.07
CA LYS A 3 -25.01 -23.25 -3.53
C LYS A 3 -24.31 -21.94 -3.12
N ILE A 4 -23.24 -22.06 -2.36
CA ILE A 4 -22.31 -20.96 -2.09
C ILE A 4 -21.39 -20.78 -3.29
N TYR A 5 -21.27 -19.54 -3.77
CA TYR A 5 -20.29 -19.12 -4.76
C TYR A 5 -19.18 -18.36 -4.01
N TYR A 6 -17.90 -18.61 -4.33
CA TYR A 6 -16.79 -17.92 -3.67
C TYR A 6 -15.60 -17.68 -4.60
N ALA A 7 -14.77 -16.69 -4.26
CA ALA A 7 -13.48 -16.46 -4.89
C ALA A 7 -12.47 -15.92 -3.86
N SER A 8 -11.24 -16.46 -3.90
CA SER A 8 -10.10 -16.01 -3.10
C SER A 8 -9.12 -15.20 -3.95
N ARG A 9 -8.77 -14.00 -3.48
CA ARG A 9 -7.76 -13.14 -4.10
C ARG A 9 -6.85 -12.54 -3.03
N THR A 10 -5.55 -12.51 -3.29
CA THR A 10 -4.60 -11.72 -2.48
C THR A 10 -4.40 -10.35 -3.11
N ALA A 11 -4.12 -9.32 -2.31
CA ALA A 11 -3.66 -8.02 -2.79
C ALA A 11 -2.40 -7.54 -2.06
N PRO A 12 -1.52 -6.80 -2.75
CA PRO A 12 -0.28 -6.26 -2.20
C PRO A 12 -0.50 -4.98 -1.37
N VAL A 13 0.47 -4.68 -0.51
CA VAL A 13 0.56 -3.40 0.21
C VAL A 13 1.11 -2.29 -0.69
N ASN A 14 0.51 -1.10 -0.59
CA ASN A 14 0.86 0.12 -1.33
C ASN A 14 0.56 1.37 -0.46
N ILE A 15 1.34 2.45 -0.59
CA ILE A 15 1.51 3.51 0.43
C ILE A 15 0.91 4.87 -0.01
N ALA A 16 -0.26 5.28 0.55
CA ALA A 16 -0.88 6.64 0.60
C ALA A 16 -2.35 6.59 1.14
N ASP A 17 -3.15 7.67 1.00
CA ASP A 17 -4.64 7.82 1.00
C ASP A 17 -4.96 9.24 0.38
N LEU A 18 -6.14 9.80 0.03
CA LEU A 18 -7.60 9.52 0.15
C LEU A 18 -8.35 10.22 -1.05
N ASN A 19 -9.69 10.17 -1.08
CA ASN A 19 -10.54 9.78 -2.24
C ASN A 19 -10.68 10.60 -3.54
N LEU A 20 -10.43 11.91 -3.55
CA LEU A 20 -10.13 12.64 -4.78
C LEU A 20 -8.93 13.52 -4.42
N PRO A 21 -7.74 13.21 -4.94
CA PRO A 21 -6.52 13.73 -4.34
C PRO A 21 -6.23 15.11 -4.92
N THR A 22 -5.65 15.97 -4.10
CA THR A 22 -5.21 17.31 -4.49
C THR A 22 -4.05 17.32 -5.50
N ASN A 23 -3.47 16.14 -5.75
CA ASN A 23 -2.32 15.92 -6.62
C ASN A 23 -2.25 14.43 -7.02
N SER A 24 -1.69 14.12 -8.18
CA SER A 24 -1.37 12.73 -8.54
C SER A 24 -0.32 12.13 -7.59
N SER A 25 -0.19 10.80 -7.57
CA SER A 25 0.75 10.09 -6.67
C SER A 25 1.35 8.84 -7.34
N ILE A 26 2.55 8.44 -6.93
CA ILE A 26 3.29 7.29 -7.48
C ILE A 26 3.70 6.36 -6.34
N SER A 27 3.81 5.06 -6.64
CA SER A 27 4.10 4.01 -5.67
C SER A 27 4.83 2.83 -6.30
N VAL A 28 5.56 2.09 -5.47
CA VAL A 28 6.04 0.74 -5.77
C VAL A 28 5.11 -0.25 -5.06
N THR A 29 4.60 -1.23 -5.79
CA THR A 29 3.82 -2.34 -5.22
C THR A 29 4.77 -3.35 -4.59
N LEU A 30 4.50 -3.80 -3.35
CA LEU A 30 5.37 -4.73 -2.62
C LEU A 30 5.01 -6.21 -2.85
N SER A 31 5.97 -7.10 -2.63
CA SER A 31 5.85 -8.54 -2.87
C SER A 31 4.89 -9.24 -1.89
N GLN A 32 3.87 -9.91 -2.45
CA GLN A 32 2.86 -10.66 -1.69
C GLN A 32 3.39 -11.97 -1.06
N LYS A 33 4.65 -12.35 -1.34
CA LYS A 33 5.38 -13.36 -0.55
C LYS A 33 5.60 -12.89 0.90
N ASP A 34 5.74 -11.58 1.07
CA ASP A 34 6.17 -10.94 2.30
C ASP A 34 5.03 -10.17 2.97
N LEU A 35 4.26 -9.40 2.19
CA LEU A 35 3.19 -8.53 2.65
C LEU A 35 1.95 -8.65 1.76
N ARG A 36 0.91 -9.34 2.25
CA ARG A 36 -0.38 -9.56 1.57
C ARG A 36 -1.57 -9.41 2.52
N THR A 37 -2.67 -8.88 1.97
CA THR A 37 -4.01 -9.23 2.46
C THR A 37 -4.54 -10.35 1.57
N LEU A 38 -5.13 -11.40 2.16
CA LEU A 38 -5.98 -12.36 1.48
C LEU A 38 -7.44 -12.01 1.78
N THR A 39 -8.31 -12.08 0.77
CA THR A 39 -9.76 -12.03 0.97
C THR A 39 -10.43 -13.14 0.19
N THR A 40 -11.27 -13.92 0.88
CA THR A 40 -12.30 -14.76 0.27
C THR A 40 -13.62 -14.01 0.31
N ALA A 41 -14.17 -13.66 -0.85
CA ALA A 41 -15.53 -13.17 -0.97
C ALA A 41 -16.45 -14.31 -1.37
N SER A 42 -17.67 -14.37 -0.83
CA SER A 42 -18.66 -15.39 -1.16
C SER A 42 -20.09 -14.87 -1.10
N CYS A 43 -21.00 -15.50 -1.83
CA CYS A 43 -22.43 -15.20 -1.78
C CYS A 43 -23.32 -16.45 -1.88
N SER A 44 -24.53 -16.33 -1.32
CA SER A 44 -25.56 -17.38 -1.29
C SER A 44 -26.96 -16.76 -1.17
N GLN A 45 -27.98 -17.56 -1.49
CA GLN A 45 -29.38 -17.22 -1.20
C GLN A 45 -29.77 -17.45 0.27
N ASP A 46 -28.97 -18.25 1.00
CA ASP A 46 -29.19 -18.59 2.41
C ASP A 46 -28.55 -17.57 3.38
N PHE A 47 -27.81 -16.56 2.87
CA PHE A 47 -27.21 -15.51 3.69
C PHE A 47 -28.22 -14.37 3.93
N GLU A 48 -28.44 -13.98 5.19
CA GLU A 48 -29.49 -13.02 5.56
C GLU A 48 -29.10 -11.53 5.34
N LYS A 49 -27.80 -11.24 5.25
CA LYS A 49 -27.23 -9.88 5.19
C LYS A 49 -25.78 -9.95 4.71
N ASP A 50 -25.20 -8.80 4.35
CA ASP A 50 -23.77 -8.73 4.07
C ASP A 50 -22.95 -8.72 5.38
N GLU A 51 -21.91 -9.55 5.47
CA GLU A 51 -21.01 -9.64 6.62
C GLU A 51 -19.53 -9.63 6.22
N LEU A 52 -18.70 -9.03 7.08
CA LEU A 52 -17.25 -8.98 6.95
C LEU A 52 -16.59 -9.51 8.22
N TRP A 53 -15.60 -10.38 8.05
CA TRP A 53 -14.64 -10.77 9.09
C TRP A 53 -13.23 -10.36 8.65
N LEU A 54 -12.48 -9.74 9.55
CA LEU A 54 -11.08 -9.37 9.36
C LEU A 54 -10.25 -9.95 10.52
N ASN A 55 -9.24 -10.76 10.21
CA ASN A 55 -8.41 -11.46 11.21
C ASN A 55 -9.27 -12.19 12.29
N GLY A 56 -10.35 -12.85 11.87
CA GLY A 56 -11.29 -13.56 12.76
C GLY A 56 -12.29 -12.68 13.53
N GLN A 57 -12.20 -11.35 13.48
CA GLN A 57 -13.16 -10.45 14.13
C GLN A 57 -14.22 -9.96 13.15
N SER A 58 -15.49 -9.88 13.57
CA SER A 58 -16.57 -9.34 12.74
C SER A 58 -16.52 -7.81 12.68
N HIS A 59 -16.74 -7.24 11.50
CA HIS A 59 -16.76 -5.80 11.24
C HIS A 59 -18.02 -5.39 10.46
N SER A 60 -18.58 -4.24 10.84
CA SER A 60 -19.69 -3.60 10.12
C SER A 60 -19.27 -3.15 8.71
N LEU A 61 -20.10 -3.49 7.72
CA LEU A 61 -20.01 -3.00 6.35
C LEU A 61 -20.78 -1.69 6.13
N ASP A 62 -21.46 -1.17 7.15
CA ASP A 62 -22.47 -0.09 7.05
C ASP A 62 -21.88 1.30 6.78
N THR A 63 -20.55 1.44 6.71
CA THR A 63 -19.93 2.72 6.39
C THR A 63 -20.26 3.12 4.94
N PRO A 64 -20.68 4.37 4.65
CA PRO A 64 -21.16 4.76 3.32
C PRO A 64 -20.18 4.47 2.18
N ARG A 65 -18.86 4.60 2.43
CA ARG A 65 -17.80 4.27 1.47
C ARG A 65 -17.83 2.81 1.04
N THR A 66 -18.04 1.89 1.97
CA THR A 66 -18.06 0.44 1.70
C THR A 66 -19.36 0.04 1.03
N GLN A 67 -20.49 0.58 1.49
CA GLN A 67 -21.79 0.38 0.83
C GLN A 67 -21.77 0.87 -0.63
N GLN A 68 -21.16 2.01 -0.93
CA GLN A 68 -20.99 2.47 -2.31
C GLN A 68 -20.11 1.50 -3.14
N CYS A 69 -19.03 0.96 -2.57
CA CYS A 69 -18.18 -0.03 -3.25
C CYS A 69 -18.94 -1.32 -3.59
N LEU A 70 -19.72 -1.84 -2.64
CA LEU A 70 -20.55 -3.03 -2.85
C LEU A 70 -21.67 -2.78 -3.86
N SER A 71 -22.27 -1.57 -3.84
CA SER A 71 -23.29 -1.13 -4.80
C SER A 71 -22.75 -1.03 -6.23
N ASP A 72 -21.59 -0.38 -6.42
CA ASP A 72 -20.94 -0.27 -7.73
C ASP A 72 -20.60 -1.65 -8.32
N LEU A 73 -20.06 -2.57 -7.49
CA LEU A 73 -19.75 -3.94 -7.90
C LEU A 73 -21.01 -4.78 -8.21
N ARG A 74 -22.06 -4.67 -7.39
CA ARG A 74 -23.35 -5.32 -7.65
C ARG A 74 -23.98 -4.81 -8.94
N LYS A 75 -23.90 -3.50 -9.22
CA LYS A 75 -24.39 -2.91 -10.47
C LYS A 75 -23.67 -3.49 -11.69
N TYR A 76 -22.33 -3.57 -11.66
CA TYR A 76 -21.59 -4.21 -12.76
C TYR A 76 -21.97 -5.69 -12.96
N ARG A 77 -22.26 -6.44 -11.89
CA ARG A 77 -22.75 -7.81 -12.00
C ARG A 77 -24.18 -7.88 -12.54
N GLU A 78 -25.08 -7.01 -12.09
CA GLU A 78 -26.46 -6.89 -12.60
C GLU A 78 -26.49 -6.54 -14.09
N GLU A 79 -25.58 -5.67 -14.54
CA GLU A 79 -25.41 -5.35 -15.97
C GLU A 79 -24.98 -6.55 -16.83
N LEU A 80 -24.34 -7.58 -16.26
CA LEU A 80 -24.05 -8.85 -16.94
C LEU A 80 -25.27 -9.78 -16.90
N GLU A 81 -25.88 -9.94 -15.73
CA GLU A 81 -27.04 -10.79 -15.48
C GLU A 81 -28.32 -10.36 -16.22
N ALA A 82 -28.37 -9.12 -16.69
CA ALA A 82 -29.40 -8.57 -17.57
C ALA A 82 -29.09 -8.69 -19.08
N ARG A 83 -27.84 -9.04 -19.46
CA ARG A 83 -27.44 -9.33 -20.85
C ARG A 83 -27.48 -10.83 -21.16
N ASP A 84 -27.28 -11.66 -20.14
CA ASP A 84 -27.41 -13.11 -20.21
C ASP A 84 -28.28 -13.61 -19.05
N GLU A 85 -29.49 -14.04 -19.39
CA GLU A 85 -30.46 -14.55 -18.41
C GLU A 85 -30.00 -15.85 -17.74
N SER A 86 -29.13 -16.64 -18.39
CA SER A 86 -28.63 -17.93 -17.87
C SER A 86 -27.64 -17.76 -16.70
N LEU A 87 -27.04 -16.57 -16.55
CA LEU A 87 -26.15 -16.28 -15.43
C LEU A 87 -26.90 -16.29 -14.09
N PRO A 88 -26.34 -16.94 -13.04
CA PRO A 88 -26.91 -16.91 -11.71
C PRO A 88 -26.95 -15.47 -11.18
N LYS A 89 -28.03 -15.11 -10.48
CA LYS A 89 -28.31 -13.74 -10.00
C LYS A 89 -27.55 -13.41 -8.70
N LEU A 90 -26.23 -13.49 -8.78
CA LEU A 90 -25.29 -13.20 -7.70
C LEU A 90 -25.39 -11.74 -7.22
N SER A 91 -25.74 -10.80 -8.11
CA SER A 91 -25.93 -9.38 -7.74
C SER A 91 -26.95 -9.16 -6.61
N LYS A 92 -27.95 -10.05 -6.51
CA LYS A 92 -29.05 -10.00 -5.53
C LYS A 92 -28.80 -10.88 -4.30
N MET A 93 -27.70 -11.62 -4.26
CA MET A 93 -27.32 -12.42 -3.10
C MET A 93 -26.56 -11.57 -2.08
N HIS A 94 -26.63 -11.98 -0.81
CA HIS A 94 -25.85 -11.37 0.25
C HIS A 94 -24.41 -11.87 0.23
N LEU A 95 -23.48 -11.03 0.71
CA LEU A 95 -22.04 -11.26 0.65
C LEU A 95 -21.47 -11.60 2.03
N HIS A 96 -20.87 -12.79 2.17
CA HIS A 96 -19.99 -13.12 3.30
C HIS A 96 -18.54 -13.00 2.85
N ILE A 97 -17.78 -12.14 3.53
CA ILE A 97 -16.41 -11.78 3.16
C ILE A 97 -15.48 -12.07 4.35
N VAL A 98 -14.48 -12.93 4.17
CA VAL A 98 -13.46 -13.20 5.20
C VAL A 98 -12.10 -12.74 4.68
N SER A 99 -11.37 -11.98 5.49
CA SER A 99 -10.13 -11.32 5.10
C SER A 99 -9.06 -11.44 6.19
N GLU A 100 -7.81 -11.64 5.80
CA GLU A 100 -6.67 -11.81 6.71
C GLU A 100 -5.41 -11.12 6.19
N ASN A 101 -4.67 -10.46 7.09
CA ASN A 101 -3.37 -9.86 6.81
C ASN A 101 -2.25 -10.74 7.36
N ASN A 102 -1.21 -11.04 6.56
CA ASN A 102 -0.01 -11.73 7.06
C ASN A 102 0.96 -10.78 7.83
N PHE A 103 0.55 -9.53 8.05
CA PHE A 103 1.30 -8.48 8.74
C PHE A 103 0.43 -7.81 9.82
N PRO A 104 1.00 -7.27 10.92
CA PRO A 104 0.21 -6.70 11.99
C PRO A 104 -0.59 -5.48 11.52
N THR A 105 -1.91 -5.51 11.66
CA THR A 105 -2.83 -4.42 11.25
C THR A 105 -2.48 -3.07 11.89
N ALA A 106 -1.84 -3.07 13.07
CA ALA A 106 -1.41 -1.86 13.77
C ALA A 106 -0.08 -1.26 13.27
N ALA A 107 0.79 -2.04 12.60
CA ALA A 107 2.17 -1.66 12.25
C ALA A 107 2.34 -0.55 11.18
N GLY A 108 1.28 0.23 10.92
CA GLY A 108 1.29 1.38 10.02
C GLY A 108 1.35 1.05 8.52
N LEU A 109 1.58 -0.22 8.14
CA LEU A 109 1.82 -0.72 6.77
C LEU A 109 0.57 -0.71 5.86
N ALA A 110 -0.08 0.44 5.74
CA ALA A 110 -1.19 0.72 4.81
C ALA A 110 -2.29 -0.38 4.71
N SER A 111 -2.62 -1.04 5.82
CA SER A 111 -3.55 -2.18 5.87
C SER A 111 -4.91 -1.91 5.19
N SER A 112 -5.44 -0.69 5.28
CA SER A 112 -6.67 -0.26 4.58
C SER A 112 -6.56 -0.32 3.05
N ALA A 113 -5.38 -0.01 2.48
CA ALA A 113 -5.16 -0.04 1.03
C ALA A 113 -5.19 -1.46 0.48
N ALA A 114 -4.41 -2.37 1.10
CA ALA A 114 -4.40 -3.78 0.74
C ALA A 114 -5.75 -4.46 1.00
N GLY A 115 -6.42 -4.14 2.13
CA GLY A 115 -7.74 -4.64 2.48
C GLY A 115 -8.83 -4.30 1.47
N PHE A 116 -8.95 -3.02 1.09
CA PHE A 116 -9.92 -2.63 0.05
C PHE A 116 -9.52 -3.18 -1.34
N ALA A 117 -8.24 -3.25 -1.68
CA ALA A 117 -7.81 -3.84 -2.95
C ALA A 117 -8.12 -5.34 -3.04
N ALA A 118 -7.93 -6.10 -1.95
CA ALA A 118 -8.29 -7.51 -1.85
C ALA A 118 -9.81 -7.71 -1.90
N LEU A 119 -10.58 -6.88 -1.17
CA LEU A 119 -12.05 -6.86 -1.20
C LEU A 119 -12.60 -6.67 -2.62
N ILE A 120 -12.18 -5.60 -3.31
CA ILE A 120 -12.63 -5.32 -4.68
C ILE A 120 -12.18 -6.42 -5.64
N SER A 121 -10.94 -6.91 -5.51
CA SER A 121 -10.42 -8.01 -6.34
C SER A 121 -11.21 -9.31 -6.17
N ALA A 122 -11.51 -9.70 -4.93
CA ALA A 122 -12.22 -10.93 -4.60
C ALA A 122 -13.67 -10.89 -5.09
N ILE A 123 -14.38 -9.78 -4.86
CA ILE A 123 -15.76 -9.62 -5.35
C ILE A 123 -15.80 -9.51 -6.87
N ALA A 124 -14.87 -8.79 -7.52
CA ALA A 124 -14.81 -8.72 -8.98
C ALA A 124 -14.54 -10.10 -9.62
N LYS A 125 -13.71 -10.95 -8.98
CA LYS A 125 -13.48 -12.34 -9.38
C LYS A 125 -14.73 -13.21 -9.17
N LEU A 126 -15.39 -13.11 -8.01
CA LEU A 126 -16.65 -13.82 -7.67
C LEU A 126 -17.78 -13.48 -8.65
N TYR A 127 -17.86 -12.22 -9.08
CA TYR A 127 -18.87 -11.71 -10.01
C TYR A 127 -18.46 -11.84 -11.48
N GLU A 128 -17.29 -12.40 -11.80
CA GLU A 128 -16.79 -12.60 -13.17
C GLU A 128 -16.76 -11.29 -13.99
N LEU A 129 -16.40 -10.17 -13.34
CA LEU A 129 -16.48 -8.84 -13.91
C LEU A 129 -15.45 -8.62 -15.05
N PRO A 130 -15.87 -8.15 -16.25
CA PRO A 130 -14.96 -7.86 -17.36
C PRO A 130 -14.23 -6.51 -17.25
N GLN A 131 -14.53 -5.71 -16.22
CA GLN A 131 -13.91 -4.41 -15.99
C GLN A 131 -12.40 -4.52 -15.78
N THR A 132 -11.63 -3.57 -16.33
CA THR A 132 -10.17 -3.59 -16.20
C THR A 132 -9.72 -3.28 -14.78
N ALA A 133 -8.46 -3.59 -14.45
CA ALA A 133 -7.86 -3.17 -13.18
C ALA A 133 -7.94 -1.63 -12.98
N SER A 134 -7.88 -0.84 -14.05
CA SER A 134 -8.03 0.63 -13.98
C SER A 134 -9.47 1.04 -13.68
N ASP A 135 -10.47 0.35 -14.24
CA ASP A 135 -11.89 0.60 -13.94
C ASP A 135 -12.24 0.22 -12.50
N LEU A 136 -11.85 -0.98 -12.07
CA LEU A 136 -11.99 -1.45 -10.70
C LEU A 136 -11.25 -0.54 -9.70
N SER A 137 -10.16 0.11 -10.13
CA SER A 137 -9.42 1.05 -9.29
C SER A 137 -10.26 2.26 -8.87
N LYS A 138 -11.23 2.68 -9.69
CA LYS A 138 -12.18 3.76 -9.35
C LYS A 138 -13.11 3.37 -8.21
N ILE A 139 -13.44 2.08 -8.07
CA ILE A 139 -14.21 1.56 -6.93
C ILE A 139 -13.30 1.38 -5.71
N ALA A 140 -12.11 0.80 -5.89
CA ALA A 140 -11.14 0.65 -4.78
C ALA A 140 -10.79 2.00 -4.14
N ARG A 141 -10.62 3.04 -4.97
CA ARG A 141 -10.48 4.45 -4.56
C ARG A 141 -11.57 4.86 -3.57
N LYS A 142 -12.86 4.69 -3.96
CA LYS A 142 -14.05 5.02 -3.15
C LYS A 142 -14.02 4.40 -1.75
N GLY A 143 -13.45 3.21 -1.60
CA GLY A 143 -13.25 2.55 -0.30
C GLY A 143 -12.10 3.14 0.52
N SER A 144 -10.88 3.14 -0.05
CA SER A 144 -9.68 3.74 0.54
C SER A 144 -8.81 4.24 -0.61
N GLY A 145 -8.42 5.51 -0.62
CA GLY A 145 -7.96 6.18 -1.84
C GLY A 145 -6.82 5.43 -2.55
N SER A 146 -5.79 5.07 -1.79
CA SER A 146 -4.60 4.34 -2.24
C SER A 146 -4.84 2.89 -2.66
N ALA A 147 -5.96 2.27 -2.27
CA ALA A 147 -6.31 0.91 -2.68
C ALA A 147 -6.43 0.78 -4.22
N CYS A 148 -6.70 1.89 -4.92
CA CYS A 148 -6.68 1.93 -6.38
C CYS A 148 -5.34 1.43 -6.96
N ARG A 149 -4.20 1.80 -6.35
CA ARG A 149 -2.86 1.43 -6.83
C ARG A 149 -2.47 0.00 -6.47
N SER A 150 -2.99 -0.53 -5.37
CA SER A 150 -2.85 -1.96 -5.01
C SER A 150 -3.56 -2.91 -5.99
N LEU A 151 -4.26 -2.43 -7.03
CA LEU A 151 -4.76 -3.28 -8.11
C LEU A 151 -3.74 -3.57 -9.22
N PHE A 152 -2.55 -2.98 -9.17
CA PHE A 152 -1.48 -3.17 -10.16
C PHE A 152 -0.16 -3.64 -9.52
N GLY A 153 0.71 -4.25 -10.33
CA GLY A 153 2.07 -4.64 -9.94
C GLY A 153 3.11 -3.56 -10.29
N GLY A 154 4.36 -3.81 -9.92
CA GLY A 154 5.48 -2.95 -10.32
C GLY A 154 5.36 -1.53 -9.80
N TYR A 155 5.24 -0.59 -10.72
CA TYR A 155 5.26 0.84 -10.48
C TYR A 155 3.93 1.45 -10.91
N VAL A 156 3.21 2.04 -9.97
CA VAL A 156 1.80 2.39 -10.14
C VAL A 156 1.58 3.86 -9.82
N ALA A 157 0.99 4.59 -10.76
CA ALA A 157 0.47 5.92 -10.55
C ALA A 157 -1.01 5.87 -10.14
N TRP A 158 -1.44 6.86 -9.37
CA TRP A 158 -2.83 7.31 -9.31
C TRP A 158 -2.86 8.73 -9.86
N GLU A 159 -3.54 8.87 -10.99
CA GLU A 159 -3.77 10.14 -11.67
C GLU A 159 -4.93 10.86 -10.97
N MET A 160 -4.75 12.13 -10.59
CA MET A 160 -5.74 12.83 -9.76
C MET A 160 -7.11 13.01 -10.43
N GLY A 161 -7.14 13.09 -11.76
CA GLY A 161 -8.32 13.46 -12.54
C GLY A 161 -8.57 14.97 -12.58
N GLU A 162 -9.27 15.41 -13.62
CA GLU A 162 -9.75 16.78 -13.83
C GLU A 162 -11.28 16.86 -13.78
N LEU A 163 -11.99 15.74 -13.93
CA LEU A 163 -13.46 15.69 -13.92
C LEU A 163 -14.03 15.72 -12.49
N GLU A 164 -15.02 16.58 -12.24
CA GLU A 164 -15.70 16.69 -10.93
C GLU A 164 -16.37 15.39 -10.46
N ASN A 165 -16.75 14.50 -11.39
CA ASN A 165 -17.31 13.18 -11.08
C ASN A 165 -16.23 12.13 -10.71
N GLY A 166 -14.95 12.43 -10.97
CA GLY A 166 -13.83 11.53 -10.72
C GLY A 166 -13.82 10.25 -11.56
N GLU A 167 -14.40 10.23 -12.76
CA GLU A 167 -14.39 9.05 -13.65
C GLU A 167 -13.04 8.80 -14.34
N ASP A 168 -12.17 9.81 -14.33
CA ASP A 168 -10.78 9.79 -14.80
C ASP A 168 -9.75 9.59 -13.67
N SER A 169 -10.09 9.96 -12.43
CA SER A 169 -9.26 9.78 -11.23
C SER A 169 -9.05 8.30 -10.87
N LYS A 170 -7.98 7.69 -11.39
CA LYS A 170 -7.80 6.23 -11.36
C LYS A 170 -6.33 5.81 -11.26
N ALA A 171 -6.09 4.53 -10.98
CA ALA A 171 -4.77 3.95 -11.04
C ALA A 171 -4.40 3.48 -12.46
N VAL A 172 -3.13 3.66 -12.81
CA VAL A 172 -2.51 3.20 -14.06
C VAL A 172 -1.12 2.64 -13.77
N GLU A 173 -0.73 1.59 -14.50
CA GLU A 173 0.63 1.06 -14.45
C GLU A 173 1.57 2.02 -15.19
N ILE A 174 2.64 2.46 -14.52
CA ILE A 174 3.75 3.20 -15.14
C ILE A 174 4.68 2.20 -15.82
N ALA A 175 5.03 1.14 -15.09
CA ALA A 175 5.86 0.06 -15.57
C ALA A 175 5.58 -1.24 -14.78
N PRO A 176 5.51 -2.41 -15.46
CA PRO A 176 5.28 -3.69 -14.80
C PRO A 176 6.46 -4.12 -13.93
N LEU A 177 6.21 -5.10 -13.05
CA LEU A 177 7.24 -5.76 -12.23
C LEU A 177 8.49 -6.17 -13.06
N SER A 178 8.28 -6.69 -14.27
CA SER A 178 9.35 -7.15 -15.17
C SER A 178 10.19 -6.03 -15.78
N HIS A 179 9.80 -4.76 -15.65
CA HIS A 179 10.61 -3.64 -16.14
C HIS A 179 11.84 -3.42 -15.26
N TRP A 180 11.67 -3.31 -13.94
CA TRP A 180 12.77 -3.02 -13.00
C TRP A 180 12.70 -3.93 -11.76
N PRO A 181 12.89 -5.25 -11.93
CA PRO A 181 12.71 -6.25 -10.87
C PRO A 181 13.79 -6.19 -9.77
N ASP A 182 14.91 -5.49 -10.01
CA ASP A 182 16.02 -5.34 -9.06
C ASP A 182 15.69 -4.45 -7.84
N MET A 183 14.53 -3.79 -7.82
CA MET A 183 14.11 -2.90 -6.73
C MET A 183 13.70 -3.68 -5.47
N LYS A 184 14.47 -3.49 -4.41
CA LYS A 184 14.28 -4.08 -3.08
C LYS A 184 13.81 -3.04 -2.08
N ALA A 185 13.18 -3.50 -1.00
CA ALA A 185 12.78 -2.65 0.12
C ALA A 185 13.09 -3.31 1.47
N CYS A 186 13.66 -2.53 2.38
CA CYS A 186 13.83 -2.88 3.79
C CYS A 186 12.96 -1.94 4.62
N ILE A 187 11.93 -2.49 5.28
CA ILE A 187 11.07 -1.73 6.19
C ILE A 187 11.61 -1.85 7.61
N LEU A 188 11.81 -0.72 8.28
CA LEU A 188 12.15 -0.64 9.70
C LEU A 188 10.90 -0.20 10.46
N VAL A 189 10.29 -1.14 11.18
CA VAL A 189 9.14 -0.89 12.06
C VAL A 189 9.66 -0.23 13.32
N VAL A 190 9.44 1.08 13.43
CA VAL A 190 9.86 1.94 14.56
C VAL A 190 8.83 1.93 15.69
N SER A 191 7.55 1.79 15.34
CA SER A 191 6.46 1.52 16.28
C SER A 191 5.34 0.76 15.57
N ASP A 192 4.73 -0.17 16.29
CA ASP A 192 3.50 -0.87 15.94
C ASP A 192 2.29 -0.39 16.77
N ASP A 193 2.44 0.72 17.48
CA ASP A 193 1.36 1.42 18.18
C ASP A 193 0.38 2.06 17.19
N LYS A 194 -0.84 2.31 17.68
CA LYS A 194 -1.88 3.01 16.92
C LYS A 194 -1.48 4.48 16.71
N LYS A 195 -1.39 4.90 15.45
CA LYS A 195 -1.15 6.29 15.01
C LYS A 195 -1.94 7.33 15.83
N ASP A 196 -1.25 8.30 16.43
CA ASP A 196 -1.87 9.41 17.18
C ASP A 196 -2.87 10.20 16.35
N VAL A 197 -2.49 10.50 15.09
CA VAL A 197 -3.33 11.18 14.10
C VAL A 197 -3.64 10.21 12.96
N PRO A 198 -4.91 9.80 12.77
CA PRO A 198 -5.32 9.05 11.59
C PRO A 198 -5.09 9.85 10.29
N SER A 199 -4.61 9.19 9.24
CA SER A 199 -4.22 9.83 7.98
C SER A 199 -5.33 10.71 7.37
N THR A 200 -6.59 10.26 7.44
CA THR A 200 -7.77 10.99 6.96
C THR A 200 -7.99 12.31 7.69
N SER A 201 -7.90 12.35 9.03
CA SER A 201 -8.03 13.59 9.80
C SER A 201 -6.80 14.48 9.67
N GLY A 202 -5.60 13.89 9.59
CA GLY A 202 -4.35 14.61 9.39
C GLY A 202 -4.33 15.39 8.08
N MET A 203 -4.58 14.73 6.94
CA MET A 203 -4.59 15.43 5.64
C MET A 203 -5.67 16.51 5.56
N GLN A 204 -6.84 16.28 6.18
CA GLN A 204 -7.92 17.25 6.21
C GLN A 204 -7.60 18.48 7.09
N LEU A 205 -6.69 18.34 8.06
CA LEU A 205 -6.12 19.47 8.79
C LEU A 205 -5.08 20.20 7.94
N THR A 206 -4.17 19.47 7.30
CA THR A 206 -3.13 20.03 6.41
C THR A 206 -3.74 20.86 5.27
N VAL A 207 -4.71 20.32 4.53
CA VAL A 207 -5.44 21.02 3.44
C VAL A 207 -6.04 22.35 3.91
N LYS A 208 -6.51 22.41 5.17
CA LYS A 208 -7.19 23.59 5.74
C LYS A 208 -6.26 24.61 6.40
N THR A 209 -5.03 24.23 6.75
CA THR A 209 -4.18 25.03 7.66
C THR A 209 -2.74 25.24 7.20
N SER A 210 -2.18 24.38 6.34
CA SER A 210 -0.80 24.49 5.85
C SER A 210 -0.73 25.39 4.60
N PRO A 211 -0.17 26.61 4.67
CA PRO A 211 0.12 27.41 3.47
C PRO A 211 1.14 26.73 2.54
N LEU A 212 2.11 25.97 3.08
CA LEU A 212 3.08 25.24 2.26
C LEU A 212 2.44 24.12 1.43
N PHE A 213 1.33 23.55 1.89
CA PHE A 213 0.62 22.50 1.17
C PHE A 213 0.06 22.97 -0.18
N GLN A 214 -0.45 24.21 -0.26
CA GLN A 214 -0.96 24.76 -1.52
C GLN A 214 0.15 24.86 -2.58
N HIS A 215 1.34 25.36 -2.21
CA HIS A 215 2.49 25.37 -3.11
C HIS A 215 2.98 23.95 -3.46
N ARG A 216 2.91 23.00 -2.51
CA ARG A 216 3.26 21.59 -2.75
C ARG A 216 2.38 20.98 -3.84
N ILE A 217 1.06 21.13 -3.77
CA ILE A 217 0.13 20.52 -4.73
C ILE A 217 0.15 21.22 -6.09
N GLU A 218 0.27 22.55 -6.11
CA GLU A 218 0.22 23.33 -7.36
C GLU A 218 1.51 23.26 -8.19
N LYS A 219 2.68 23.14 -7.55
CA LYS A 219 3.98 23.37 -8.20
C LYS A 219 4.94 22.20 -8.01
N VAL A 220 5.05 21.68 -6.78
CA VAL A 220 6.09 20.69 -6.43
C VAL A 220 5.72 19.28 -6.92
N VAL A 221 4.51 18.80 -6.64
CA VAL A 221 4.11 17.43 -7.00
C VAL A 221 3.93 17.24 -8.51
N PRO A 222 3.33 18.16 -9.30
CA PRO A 222 3.19 17.99 -10.74
C PRO A 222 4.54 17.81 -11.45
N GLN A 223 5.56 18.60 -11.08
CA GLN A 223 6.93 18.43 -11.60
C GLN A 223 7.51 17.06 -11.20
N ARG A 224 7.46 16.71 -9.91
CA ARG A 224 8.02 15.45 -9.40
C ARG A 224 7.32 14.21 -9.96
N PHE A 225 6.04 14.30 -10.32
CA PHE A 225 5.27 13.21 -10.91
C PHE A 225 5.83 12.84 -12.29
N GLU A 226 6.14 13.82 -13.13
CA GLU A 226 6.80 13.58 -14.43
C GLU A 226 8.25 13.13 -14.27
N GLU A 227 9.02 13.77 -13.38
CA GLU A 227 10.41 13.38 -13.10
C GLU A 227 10.53 11.96 -12.54
N MET A 228 9.55 11.51 -11.74
CA MET A 228 9.50 10.17 -11.16
C MET A 228 9.01 9.12 -12.18
N LYS A 229 8.01 9.43 -13.03
CA LYS A 229 7.68 8.56 -14.18
C LYS A 229 8.90 8.36 -15.07
N LYS A 230 9.65 9.44 -15.35
CA LYS A 230 10.89 9.38 -16.12
C LYS A 230 11.95 8.50 -15.44
N SER A 231 12.21 8.69 -14.15
CA SER A 231 13.23 7.91 -13.44
C SER A 231 12.92 6.42 -13.39
N ILE A 232 11.64 6.05 -13.28
CA ILE A 232 11.15 4.67 -13.37
C ILE A 232 11.37 4.10 -14.78
N MET A 233 10.96 4.82 -15.83
CA MET A 233 11.13 4.36 -17.21
C MET A 233 12.60 4.21 -17.63
N GLU A 234 13.47 5.12 -17.18
CA GLU A 234 14.91 5.10 -17.44
C GLU A 234 15.71 4.18 -16.48
N LYS A 235 15.08 3.62 -15.45
CA LYS A 235 15.72 2.87 -14.33
C LYS A 235 16.82 3.68 -13.64
N ASN A 236 16.62 4.98 -13.54
CA ASN A 236 17.56 5.94 -12.98
C ASN A 236 17.43 5.96 -11.45
N PHE A 237 18.10 5.01 -10.78
CA PHE A 237 18.03 4.88 -9.32
C PHE A 237 18.39 6.17 -8.57
N PRO A 238 19.48 6.91 -8.89
CA PRO A 238 19.81 8.14 -8.19
C PRO A 238 18.69 9.19 -8.24
N LEU A 239 18.05 9.39 -9.40
CA LEU A 239 16.92 10.32 -9.55
C LEU A 239 15.66 9.81 -8.82
N PHE A 240 15.33 8.52 -8.95
CA PHE A 240 14.24 7.88 -8.21
C PHE A 240 14.41 8.08 -6.69
N ALA A 241 15.62 7.84 -6.19
CA ALA A 241 15.98 7.94 -4.79
C ALA A 241 15.94 9.38 -4.26
N GLU A 242 16.52 10.33 -5.00
CA GLU A 242 16.50 11.74 -4.66
C GLU A 242 15.06 12.28 -4.58
N LEU A 243 14.22 11.98 -5.58
CA LEU A 243 12.81 12.36 -5.60
C LEU A 243 12.03 11.72 -4.44
N THR A 244 12.26 10.44 -4.17
CA THR A 244 11.61 9.70 -3.07
C THR A 244 11.90 10.36 -1.71
N MET A 245 13.17 10.64 -1.41
CA MET A 245 13.58 11.29 -0.17
C MET A 245 13.06 12.73 -0.08
N LYS A 246 13.13 13.51 -1.18
CA LYS A 246 12.60 14.89 -1.25
C LYS A 246 11.08 14.95 -1.10
N ASP A 247 10.34 13.94 -1.53
CA ASP A 247 8.88 13.93 -1.41
C ASP A 247 8.39 13.46 -0.05
N SER A 248 9.00 12.42 0.52
CA SER A 248 8.86 12.06 1.93
C SER A 248 9.05 13.29 2.83
N ASN A 249 10.17 13.99 2.70
CA ASN A 249 10.47 15.16 3.53
C ASN A 249 9.49 16.33 3.27
N SER A 250 9.00 16.51 2.04
CA SER A 250 8.03 17.56 1.69
C SER A 250 6.63 17.26 2.24
N PHE A 251 6.20 16.00 2.26
CA PHE A 251 4.97 15.57 2.93
C PHE A 251 5.03 15.87 4.43
N HIS A 252 6.06 15.39 5.13
CA HIS A 252 6.23 15.63 6.57
C HIS A 252 6.41 17.11 6.93
N ALA A 253 7.00 17.92 6.05
CA ALA A 253 7.03 19.37 6.20
C ALA A 253 5.63 20.00 6.19
N THR A 254 4.72 19.56 5.31
CA THR A 254 3.32 20.07 5.31
C THR A 254 2.51 19.57 6.51
N CYS A 255 2.84 18.39 7.06
CA CYS A 255 2.28 17.94 8.33
C CYS A 255 2.75 18.82 9.50
N LEU A 256 4.02 19.23 9.53
CA LEU A 256 4.57 20.16 10.53
C LEU A 256 4.02 21.59 10.39
N ASP A 257 3.74 22.04 9.17
CA ASP A 257 3.13 23.34 8.83
C ASP A 257 1.59 23.38 9.02
N SER A 258 0.99 22.27 9.45
CA SER A 258 -0.43 22.22 9.85
C SER A 258 -0.64 22.86 11.23
N TYR A 259 -1.86 23.29 11.57
CA TYR A 259 -2.19 23.82 12.89
C TYR A 259 -3.43 23.17 13.53
N PRO A 260 -3.30 22.41 14.64
CA PRO A 260 -2.06 22.03 15.32
C PRO A 260 -1.09 21.22 14.43
N PRO A 261 0.24 21.28 14.71
CA PRO A 261 1.24 20.56 13.94
C PRO A 261 1.11 19.04 14.12
N ILE A 262 1.32 18.30 13.02
CA ILE A 262 1.23 16.84 12.98
C ILE A 262 2.65 16.25 12.93
N PHE A 263 3.02 15.49 13.97
CA PHE A 263 4.31 14.82 14.05
C PHE A 263 4.15 13.31 13.80
N TYR A 264 4.54 12.85 12.61
CA TYR A 264 4.65 11.41 12.32
C TYR A 264 6.07 10.86 12.52
N LEU A 265 7.10 11.69 12.27
CA LEU A 265 8.50 11.30 12.41
C LEU A 265 8.98 11.49 13.85
N ASN A 266 9.46 10.42 14.49
CA ASN A 266 10.11 10.49 15.80
C ASN A 266 11.64 10.55 15.65
N ASP A 267 12.37 10.54 16.77
CA ASP A 267 13.83 10.64 16.72
C ASP A 267 14.51 9.38 16.14
N THR A 268 13.89 8.21 16.18
CA THR A 268 14.39 7.03 15.44
C THR A 268 14.28 7.25 13.94
N SER A 269 13.16 7.78 13.44
CA SER A 269 13.00 8.16 12.03
C SER A 269 14.11 9.15 11.61
N LYS A 270 14.41 10.15 12.45
CA LYS A 270 15.51 11.12 12.20
C LYS A 270 16.89 10.46 12.20
N ARG A 271 17.16 9.50 13.11
CA ARG A 271 18.41 8.70 13.11
C ARG A 271 18.56 7.89 11.82
N ILE A 272 17.50 7.21 11.37
CA ILE A 272 17.50 6.43 10.13
C ILE A 272 17.71 7.34 8.91
N ILE A 273 17.10 8.53 8.87
CA ILE A 273 17.38 9.55 7.83
C ILE A 273 18.88 9.89 7.82
N LYS A 274 19.50 10.17 8.97
CA LYS A 274 20.94 10.46 9.05
C LYS A 274 21.78 9.27 8.55
N LEU A 275 21.45 8.05 8.97
CA LEU A 275 22.15 6.82 8.60
C LEU A 275 22.17 6.58 7.08
N ILE A 276 21.05 6.80 6.38
CA ILE A 276 20.96 6.62 4.92
C ILE A 276 21.67 7.74 4.15
N ASN A 277 21.68 8.98 4.66
CA ASN A 277 22.52 10.03 4.06
C ASN A 277 24.01 9.70 4.20
N LEU A 278 24.46 9.27 5.38
CA LEU A 278 25.85 8.83 5.60
C LEU A 278 26.25 7.63 4.74
N LEU A 279 25.32 6.69 4.49
CA LEU A 279 25.54 5.59 3.55
C LEU A 279 25.88 6.10 2.15
N ASN A 280 25.02 6.94 1.59
CA ASN A 280 25.18 7.49 0.24
C ASN A 280 26.45 8.37 0.14
N GLU A 281 26.74 9.18 1.17
CA GLU A 281 27.95 9.99 1.27
C GLU A 281 29.22 9.12 1.32
N SER A 282 29.26 8.08 2.16
CA SER A 282 30.42 7.19 2.29
C SER A 282 30.72 6.37 1.04
N VAL A 283 29.72 6.17 0.17
CA VAL A 283 29.83 5.43 -1.10
C VAL A 283 30.11 6.37 -2.28
N GLY A 284 29.79 7.67 -2.17
CA GLY A 284 29.88 8.65 -3.25
C GLY A 284 28.77 8.53 -4.30
N GLU A 285 27.73 7.74 -4.05
CA GLU A 285 26.59 7.49 -4.95
C GLU A 285 25.32 7.31 -4.10
N ILE A 286 24.17 7.77 -4.61
CA ILE A 286 22.87 7.51 -3.97
C ILE A 286 22.48 6.05 -4.25
N ILE A 287 22.78 5.15 -3.29
CA ILE A 287 22.51 3.71 -3.38
C ILE A 287 21.31 3.23 -2.57
N ALA A 288 20.78 4.08 -1.68
CA ALA A 288 19.55 3.84 -0.93
C ALA A 288 18.70 5.10 -0.76
N ALA A 289 17.38 4.92 -0.66
CA ALA A 289 16.41 6.00 -0.47
C ALA A 289 15.46 5.69 0.69
N TYR A 290 15.31 6.60 1.65
CA TYR A 290 14.26 6.50 2.65
C TYR A 290 12.95 7.14 2.16
N THR A 291 11.83 6.57 2.59
CA THR A 291 10.53 7.25 2.62
C THR A 291 9.74 6.88 3.87
N TYR A 292 8.85 7.77 4.30
CA TYR A 292 8.02 7.64 5.48
C TYR A 292 6.58 7.96 5.16
N ASP A 293 5.70 7.01 5.47
CA ASP A 293 4.24 7.17 5.38
C ASP A 293 3.73 8.07 6.54
N ALA A 294 2.42 8.13 6.77
CA ALA A 294 1.81 8.73 7.95
C ALA A 294 2.11 7.90 9.23
N GLY A 295 3.37 7.88 9.67
CA GLY A 295 3.88 7.20 10.86
C GLY A 295 5.41 7.20 10.92
N PRO A 296 6.04 6.68 11.98
CA PRO A 296 7.49 6.78 12.17
C PRO A 296 8.29 5.70 11.43
N ASN A 297 7.62 4.71 10.83
CA ASN A 297 8.22 3.52 10.22
C ASN A 297 8.88 3.87 8.88
N ALA A 298 10.14 3.46 8.71
CA ALA A 298 10.94 3.78 7.52
C ALA A 298 10.80 2.70 6.46
N VAL A 299 10.66 3.09 5.18
CA VAL A 299 10.84 2.19 4.04
C VAL A 299 12.11 2.61 3.30
N ILE A 300 13.10 1.71 3.24
CA ILE A 300 14.38 1.94 2.58
C ILE A 300 14.40 1.18 1.26
N TYR A 301 14.31 1.90 0.14
CA TYR A 301 14.47 1.35 -1.22
C TYR A 301 15.94 1.29 -1.62
N TYR A 302 16.32 0.24 -2.34
CA TYR A 302 17.66 0.05 -2.92
C TYR A 302 17.58 -0.94 -4.10
N GLU A 303 18.56 -0.90 -5.01
CA GLU A 303 18.71 -1.97 -6.01
C GLU A 303 19.47 -3.17 -5.41
N HIS A 304 19.09 -4.38 -5.79
CA HIS A 304 19.72 -5.65 -5.36
C HIS A 304 21.25 -5.64 -5.48
N LYS A 305 21.81 -4.98 -6.50
CA LYS A 305 23.27 -4.79 -6.68
C LYS A 305 23.98 -4.15 -5.47
N ASN A 306 23.24 -3.39 -4.66
CA ASN A 306 23.71 -2.65 -3.48
C ASN A 306 23.34 -3.33 -2.16
N GLU A 307 22.57 -4.43 -2.18
CA GLU A 307 21.96 -5.07 -1.01
C GLU A 307 22.97 -5.35 0.12
N SER A 308 24.15 -5.91 -0.19
CA SER A 308 25.19 -6.22 0.79
C SER A 308 25.72 -4.98 1.54
N ARG A 309 25.74 -3.80 0.90
CA ARG A 309 26.14 -2.53 1.53
C ARG A 309 25.01 -1.93 2.37
N VAL A 310 23.79 -1.89 1.80
CA VAL A 310 22.61 -1.27 2.45
C VAL A 310 22.20 -2.09 3.66
N LEU A 311 21.97 -3.39 3.49
CA LEU A 311 21.61 -4.28 4.59
C LEU A 311 22.80 -4.52 5.53
N GLY A 312 24.05 -4.46 5.06
CA GLY A 312 25.23 -4.50 5.94
C GLY A 312 25.25 -3.37 6.95
N LEU A 313 25.00 -2.14 6.50
CA LEU A 313 24.87 -0.99 7.40
C LEU A 313 23.68 -1.12 8.36
N LEU A 314 22.50 -1.49 7.84
CA LEU A 314 21.29 -1.61 8.66
C LEU A 314 21.40 -2.76 9.68
N HIS A 315 22.01 -3.89 9.32
CA HIS A 315 22.28 -4.99 10.24
C HIS A 315 23.34 -4.61 11.28
N ALA A 316 24.37 -3.84 10.93
CA ALA A 316 25.35 -3.35 11.91
C ALA A 316 24.69 -2.49 13.02
N VAL A 317 23.63 -1.75 12.70
CA VAL A 317 22.85 -0.94 13.67
C VAL A 317 21.74 -1.74 14.37
N PHE A 318 21.06 -2.65 13.65
CA PHE A 318 19.82 -3.32 14.10
C PHE A 318 19.93 -4.86 14.16
N SER A 319 21.12 -5.42 14.39
CA SER A 319 21.37 -6.88 14.42
C SER A 319 20.59 -7.65 15.49
N SER A 320 20.15 -6.98 16.56
CA SER A 320 19.32 -7.57 17.63
C SER A 320 17.82 -7.63 17.32
N VAL A 321 17.39 -7.12 16.16
CA VAL A 321 15.97 -6.98 15.79
C VAL A 321 15.49 -8.18 14.96
N ASP A 322 14.25 -8.62 15.14
CA ASP A 322 13.64 -9.69 14.33
C ASP A 322 13.48 -9.28 12.85
N GLY A 323 13.65 -10.24 11.92
CA GLY A 323 13.39 -10.05 10.48
C GLY A 323 14.53 -10.40 9.54
N TRP A 324 15.75 -10.61 10.05
CA TRP A 324 16.95 -10.88 9.25
C TRP A 324 17.03 -12.31 8.66
N GLN A 325 16.09 -13.21 8.98
CA GLN A 325 16.17 -14.64 8.66
C GLN A 325 16.12 -14.99 7.16
N LYS A 326 15.78 -14.02 6.28
CA LYS A 326 15.68 -14.23 4.83
C LYS A 326 17.02 -14.13 4.09
N ILE A 327 18.10 -13.72 4.76
CA ILE A 327 19.42 -13.47 4.15
C ILE A 327 20.54 -14.13 4.95
N ASP A 328 21.68 -14.42 4.32
CA ASP A 328 22.90 -14.72 5.06
C ASP A 328 23.57 -13.42 5.50
N VAL A 329 23.35 -13.05 6.75
CA VAL A 329 23.95 -11.86 7.39
C VAL A 329 25.50 -11.87 7.37
N LYS A 330 26.14 -13.02 7.09
CA LYS A 330 27.61 -13.14 6.94
C LYS A 330 28.13 -12.72 5.57
N SER A 331 27.27 -12.66 4.55
CA SER A 331 27.63 -12.14 3.21
C SER A 331 27.45 -10.62 3.08
N LEU A 332 26.97 -9.97 4.15
CA LEU A 332 26.82 -8.52 4.22
C LEU A 332 28.17 -7.85 4.44
N THR A 333 28.40 -6.75 3.72
CA THR A 333 29.65 -5.99 3.77
C THR A 333 29.34 -4.56 4.23
N PRO A 334 29.31 -4.29 5.55
CA PRO A 334 29.01 -2.96 6.05
C PRO A 334 30.05 -1.94 5.56
N PRO A 335 29.64 -0.72 5.18
CA PRO A 335 30.57 0.36 4.86
C PRO A 335 31.30 0.83 6.13
N SER A 336 32.50 1.39 5.95
CA SER A 336 33.32 1.95 7.03
C SER A 336 32.78 3.30 7.52
N ILE A 337 31.65 3.26 8.24
CA ILE A 337 30.99 4.43 8.85
C ILE A 337 31.14 4.34 10.37
N GLU A 338 31.44 5.46 11.03
CA GLU A 338 31.40 5.54 12.50
C GLU A 338 29.95 5.50 12.99
N LEU A 339 29.59 4.44 13.72
CA LEU A 339 28.23 4.21 14.23
C LEU A 339 28.13 4.60 15.70
N ASP A 340 27.16 5.46 16.01
CA ASP A 340 26.74 5.79 17.36
C ASP A 340 25.97 4.60 17.97
N PRO A 341 26.44 3.99 19.07
CA PRO A 341 25.84 2.80 19.67
C PRO A 341 24.37 2.97 20.11
N THR A 342 23.87 4.19 20.25
CA THR A 342 22.47 4.44 20.63
C THR A 342 21.49 4.23 19.47
N TRP A 343 21.97 4.17 18.22
CA TRP A 343 21.09 4.19 17.04
C TRP A 343 20.27 2.91 16.83
N GLY A 344 20.73 1.76 17.37
CA GLY A 344 19.98 0.50 17.35
C GLY A 344 18.68 0.51 18.18
N SER A 345 18.44 1.57 18.96
CA SER A 345 17.22 1.70 19.77
C SER A 345 16.01 2.19 18.97
N GLY A 346 14.84 1.62 19.29
CA GLY A 346 13.55 2.09 18.77
C GLY A 346 13.15 1.53 17.40
N VAL A 347 13.67 0.39 16.98
CA VAL A 347 13.12 -0.43 15.88
C VAL A 347 12.71 -1.78 16.47
N SER A 348 11.43 -2.15 16.35
CA SER A 348 10.88 -3.41 16.87
C SER A 348 10.96 -4.56 15.86
N ARG A 349 10.96 -4.26 14.55
CA ARG A 349 11.05 -5.28 13.49
C ARG A 349 11.69 -4.78 12.20
N VAL A 350 12.37 -5.67 11.49
CA VAL A 350 12.82 -5.50 10.10
C VAL A 350 11.90 -6.34 9.19
N ILE A 351 11.53 -5.81 8.03
CA ILE A 351 10.82 -6.58 6.99
C ILE A 351 11.53 -6.38 5.66
N LEU A 352 12.21 -7.43 5.21
CA LEU A 352 12.84 -7.48 3.89
C LEU A 352 11.84 -7.96 2.84
N THR A 353 11.72 -7.22 1.74
CA THR A 353 10.83 -7.48 0.61
C THR A 353 11.36 -6.87 -0.70
N GLU A 354 10.61 -7.01 -1.78
CA GLU A 354 10.96 -6.62 -3.14
C GLU A 354 9.74 -6.04 -3.87
N VAL A 355 9.96 -5.41 -5.02
CA VAL A 355 8.87 -5.02 -5.93
C VAL A 355 8.03 -6.25 -6.32
N GLY A 356 6.71 -6.10 -6.35
CA GLY A 356 5.75 -7.20 -6.41
C GLY A 356 4.76 -7.12 -7.58
N ALA A 357 4.04 -8.22 -7.79
CA ALA A 357 2.90 -8.28 -8.71
C ALA A 357 1.63 -7.70 -8.07
N GLY A 358 0.65 -7.35 -8.92
CA GLY A 358 -0.70 -6.95 -8.50
C GLY A 358 -1.52 -8.12 -7.95
N PRO A 359 -2.82 -7.94 -7.67
CA PRO A 359 -3.63 -8.96 -7.00
C PRO A 359 -3.65 -10.32 -7.71
N GLN A 360 -3.42 -11.39 -6.95
CA GLN A 360 -3.30 -12.77 -7.45
C GLN A 360 -4.53 -13.61 -7.10
N ASP A 361 -4.79 -14.67 -7.87
CA ASP A 361 -5.70 -15.74 -7.47
C ASP A 361 -5.05 -16.58 -6.37
N SER A 362 -5.84 -17.24 -5.52
CA SER A 362 -5.33 -18.13 -4.49
C SER A 362 -6.25 -19.32 -4.26
N ASP A 363 -5.65 -20.50 -4.09
CA ASP A 363 -6.34 -21.72 -3.62
C ASP A 363 -6.61 -21.70 -2.10
N GLU A 364 -6.07 -20.71 -1.38
CA GLU A 364 -6.30 -20.52 0.05
C GLU A 364 -7.70 -19.89 0.27
N VAL A 365 -8.62 -20.70 0.80
CA VAL A 365 -10.01 -20.31 1.08
C VAL A 365 -10.18 -20.08 2.58
N LEU A 366 -10.68 -18.90 2.99
CA LEU A 366 -10.85 -18.52 4.40
C LEU A 366 -12.23 -18.86 4.99
N ILE A 367 -13.18 -19.29 4.16
CA ILE A 367 -14.50 -19.78 4.59
C ILE A 367 -14.56 -21.30 4.71
N ASN A 368 -15.44 -21.80 5.57
CA ASN A 368 -16.03 -23.12 5.39
C ASN A 368 -16.98 -23.07 4.16
N VAL A 369 -16.71 -23.91 3.15
CA VAL A 369 -17.45 -23.91 1.87
C VAL A 369 -18.88 -24.47 1.95
N GLU A 370 -19.26 -25.09 3.07
CA GLU A 370 -20.62 -25.56 3.32
C GLU A 370 -21.50 -24.49 3.97
N THR A 371 -20.92 -23.57 4.76
CA THR A 371 -21.66 -22.58 5.56
C THR A 371 -21.44 -21.13 5.16
N GLY A 372 -20.33 -20.81 4.49
CA GLY A 372 -19.96 -19.43 4.14
C GLY A 372 -19.47 -18.59 5.31
N LEU A 373 -19.22 -19.20 6.47
CA LEU A 373 -18.66 -18.56 7.65
C LEU A 373 -17.13 -18.76 7.68
N PRO A 374 -16.38 -17.99 8.49
CA PRO A 374 -14.96 -18.26 8.75
C PRO A 374 -14.67 -19.72 9.15
N LYS A 375 -13.45 -20.18 8.88
CA LYS A 375 -12.94 -21.51 9.26
C LYS A 375 -12.67 -21.66 10.76
#